data_AF-A0A7K3DED9-F1
#
_entry.id   AF-A0A7K3DED9-F1
#
_cell.length_a   1.000
_cell.length_b   1.000
_cell.length_c   1.000
_cell.angle_alpha   90.00
_cell.angle_beta   90.00
_cell.angle_gamma   90.00
#
_symmetry.space_group_name_H-M   'P 1'
#
loop_
_entity.id
_entity.type
_entity.pdbx_description
1 polymer ?
#
loop_
_entity_poly.entity_id
_entity_poly.type
_entity_poly.pdbx_seq_one_letter_code
_entity_poly.pdbx_strand_id
1 'polypeptide(L)'
;MVRSRTALPLVAATLVAAATLPAAASPPPSPDSSGSADQAMTRVMAEQGYQAVRTHSGPAVHDTSLAQNGITAEYAANRVSLSWEPYRPDARYVVTRDDRQIAVTEPGQRLFEDTHVHEATEYQYKVIPILDGDTAGAQTWGLRAVTPSSTRLQEVDRLARQQATTAAAAKMTTVTWQTFIPQKKIDAPPAGCSYTRGYQFGGDGRGFDWKSSKYRTALNALINWNRKSVTGSGSIGTTHVYRKSTGKLVAKKKASASQMKAKKLGASGSSVDIRMVTHASNPFCKGLGGVKGAIDGALTMTVTQGGNWTIRSGDHRLMPNHHIYIYNNGKVTNVYKRKYANLSCLIGKATCDLANLTGRRGSYR
;
A
#
# COMPACT_ATOMS: atom_id res chain seq x y z
N MET A 1 -42.40 7.45 -23.00
CA MET A 1 -41.94 6.13 -22.50
C MET A 1 -41.19 6.31 -21.19
N VAL A 2 -41.66 5.58 -20.19
CA VAL A 2 -41.50 5.81 -18.75
C VAL A 2 -40.06 5.63 -18.27
N ARG A 3 -39.50 6.65 -17.60
CA ARG A 3 -38.24 6.55 -16.84
C ARG A 3 -38.58 6.15 -15.41
N SER A 4 -38.31 4.89 -15.06
CA SER A 4 -38.34 4.41 -13.68
C SER A 4 -37.16 5.01 -12.91
N ARG A 5 -37.46 5.86 -11.93
CA ARG A 5 -36.52 6.32 -10.90
C ARG A 5 -36.70 5.41 -9.69
N THR A 6 -35.72 4.57 -9.40
CA THR A 6 -35.67 3.81 -8.16
C THR A 6 -35.22 4.74 -7.03
N ALA A 7 -36.17 5.11 -6.18
CA ALA A 7 -35.92 5.81 -4.92
C ALA A 7 -35.35 4.85 -3.87
N LEU A 8 -34.38 5.32 -3.09
CA LEU A 8 -33.90 4.66 -1.87
C LEU A 8 -34.96 4.82 -0.77
N PRO A 9 -35.23 3.78 0.07
CA PRO A 9 -36.17 3.91 1.16
C PRO A 9 -35.56 4.72 2.31
N LEU A 10 -36.32 5.73 2.74
CA LEU A 10 -36.15 6.46 3.99
C LEU A 10 -36.52 5.50 5.14
N VAL A 11 -35.56 5.16 6.01
CA VAL A 11 -35.85 4.42 7.24
C VAL A 11 -36.18 5.44 8.32
N ALA A 12 -37.46 5.47 8.73
CA ALA A 12 -37.94 6.24 9.86
C ALA A 12 -37.41 5.62 11.17
N ALA A 13 -36.81 6.44 12.03
CA ALA A 13 -36.42 6.05 13.37
C ALA A 13 -37.63 6.19 14.31
N THR A 14 -38.13 5.06 14.81
CA THR A 14 -39.15 5.03 15.86
C THR A 14 -38.47 5.21 17.22
N LEU A 15 -38.78 6.31 17.91
CA LEU A 15 -38.42 6.50 19.32
C LEU A 15 -39.28 5.57 20.18
N VAL A 16 -38.65 4.59 20.81
CA VAL A 16 -39.25 3.79 21.89
C VAL A 16 -38.76 4.37 23.21
N ALA A 17 -39.68 4.85 24.03
CA ALA A 17 -39.41 5.29 25.40
C ALA A 17 -38.99 4.07 26.25
N ALA A 18 -37.81 4.15 26.87
CA ALA A 18 -37.32 3.12 27.79
C ALA A 18 -37.91 3.34 29.18
N ALA A 19 -38.65 2.36 29.68
CA ALA A 19 -39.04 2.27 31.08
C ALA A 19 -37.81 1.88 31.93
N THR A 20 -37.56 2.63 32.99
CA THR A 20 -36.50 2.36 33.98
C THR A 20 -36.89 1.19 34.88
N LEU A 21 -36.17 0.07 34.76
CA LEU A 21 -36.15 -1.00 35.76
C LEU A 21 -35.06 -0.73 36.81
N PRO A 22 -35.26 -1.10 38.08
CA PRO A 22 -34.25 -0.93 39.12
C PRO A 22 -33.05 -1.85 38.88
N ALA A 23 -31.85 -1.30 39.08
CA ALA A 23 -30.58 -2.00 38.93
C ALA A 23 -30.45 -3.11 39.98
N ALA A 24 -30.49 -4.37 39.54
CA ALA A 24 -29.99 -5.48 40.33
C ALA A 24 -28.46 -5.37 40.40
N ALA A 25 -27.92 -5.31 41.63
CA ALA A 25 -26.48 -5.28 41.87
C ALA A 25 -25.82 -6.51 41.24
N SER A 26 -24.85 -6.29 40.35
CA SER A 26 -24.04 -7.37 39.79
C SER A 26 -23.13 -7.92 40.90
N PRO A 27 -22.95 -9.25 41.01
CA PRO A 27 -22.00 -9.83 41.95
C PRO A 27 -20.57 -9.37 41.60
N PRO A 28 -19.68 -9.20 42.61
CA PRO A 28 -18.31 -8.79 42.36
C PRO A 28 -17.60 -9.80 41.45
N PRO A 29 -16.72 -9.34 40.54
CA PRO A 29 -15.99 -10.22 39.64
C PRO A 29 -15.10 -11.17 40.45
N SER A 30 -15.19 -12.47 40.14
CA SER A 30 -14.32 -13.50 40.72
C SER A 30 -12.84 -13.20 40.43
N PRO A 31 -11.93 -13.33 41.42
CA PRO A 31 -10.52 -12.95 41.32
C PRO A 31 -9.71 -13.71 40.26
N ASP A 32 -10.20 -14.87 39.79
CA ASP A 32 -9.49 -15.72 38.81
C ASP A 32 -9.64 -15.30 37.34
N SER A 33 -10.49 -14.31 37.05
CA SER A 33 -10.77 -13.88 35.67
C SER A 33 -9.73 -12.90 35.08
N SER A 34 -9.01 -12.18 35.95
CA SER A 34 -8.06 -11.13 35.55
C SER A 34 -6.78 -11.68 34.90
N GLY A 35 -6.26 -12.80 35.40
CA GLY A 35 -5.05 -13.45 34.86
C GLY A 35 -5.25 -14.04 33.46
N SER A 36 -6.45 -14.57 33.16
CA SER A 36 -6.76 -15.15 31.85
C SER A 36 -6.86 -14.09 30.74
N ALA A 37 -7.51 -12.96 31.02
CA ALA A 37 -7.65 -11.85 30.07
C ALA A 37 -6.30 -11.18 29.75
N ASP A 38 -5.46 -10.97 30.76
CA ASP A 38 -4.14 -10.37 30.57
C ASP A 38 -3.18 -11.29 29.79
N GLN A 39 -3.23 -12.60 30.05
CA GLN A 39 -2.50 -13.59 29.26
C GLN A 39 -2.98 -13.63 27.79
N ALA A 40 -4.31 -13.55 27.57
CA ALA A 40 -4.86 -13.48 26.22
C ALA A 40 -4.37 -12.22 25.47
N MET A 41 -4.38 -11.06 26.13
CA MET A 41 -3.86 -9.83 25.54
C MET A 41 -2.36 -9.90 25.25
N THR A 42 -1.57 -10.48 26.16
CA THR A 42 -0.13 -10.69 25.96
C THR A 42 0.15 -11.52 24.71
N ARG A 43 -0.64 -12.57 24.46
CA ARG A 43 -0.55 -13.38 23.23
C ARG A 43 -0.89 -12.57 21.98
N VAL A 44 -1.96 -11.77 22.03
CA VAL A 44 -2.35 -10.89 20.91
C VAL A 44 -1.24 -9.87 20.61
N MET A 45 -0.69 -9.24 21.64
CA MET A 45 0.43 -8.31 21.51
C MET A 45 1.66 -8.96 20.87
N ALA A 46 2.05 -10.15 21.35
CA ALA A 46 3.16 -10.90 20.78
C ALA A 46 2.91 -11.32 19.32
N GLU A 47 1.71 -11.79 18.97
CA GLU A 47 1.36 -12.18 17.60
C GLU A 47 1.37 -10.98 16.63
N GLN A 48 0.92 -9.81 17.11
CA GLN A 48 0.86 -8.60 16.31
C GLN A 48 2.16 -7.79 16.32
N GLY A 49 3.12 -8.17 17.17
CA GLY A 49 4.44 -7.53 17.28
C GLY A 49 4.40 -6.15 17.94
N TYR A 50 3.57 -5.96 18.97
CA TYR A 50 3.55 -4.71 19.74
C TYR A 50 3.82 -4.98 21.21
N GLN A 51 4.68 -4.17 21.81
CA GLN A 51 4.97 -4.24 23.25
C GLN A 51 5.30 -2.86 23.80
N ALA A 52 5.01 -2.61 25.08
CA ALA A 52 5.54 -1.44 25.76
C ALA A 52 6.89 -1.77 26.38
N VAL A 53 7.88 -0.90 26.17
CA VAL A 53 9.24 -1.08 26.68
C VAL A 53 9.73 0.20 27.35
N ARG A 54 10.73 0.05 28.23
CA ARG A 54 11.54 1.18 28.69
C ARG A 54 12.81 1.23 27.85
N THR A 55 12.99 2.34 27.14
CA THR A 55 14.22 2.62 26.40
C THR A 55 15.10 3.57 27.22
N HIS A 56 16.34 3.82 26.78
CA HIS A 56 17.20 4.86 27.39
C HIS A 56 16.52 6.25 27.40
N SER A 57 15.59 6.46 26.48
CA SER A 57 14.98 7.74 26.19
C SER A 57 13.53 7.84 26.69
N GLY A 58 13.13 6.89 27.55
CA GLY A 58 11.81 6.79 28.18
C GLY A 58 10.94 5.63 27.68
N PRO A 59 9.71 5.48 28.21
CA PRO A 59 8.77 4.48 27.73
C PRO A 59 8.37 4.69 26.27
N ALA A 60 8.30 3.61 25.50
CA ALA A 60 7.92 3.61 24.09
C ALA A 60 7.14 2.35 23.71
N VAL A 61 6.29 2.44 22.68
CA VAL A 61 5.74 1.26 22.01
C VAL A 61 6.81 0.74 21.07
N HIS A 62 7.21 -0.52 21.23
CA HIS A 62 8.16 -1.20 20.37
C HIS A 62 7.39 -2.10 19.39
N ASP A 63 7.53 -1.80 18.10
CA ASP A 63 6.88 -2.46 16.97
C ASP A 63 7.89 -3.40 16.28
N THR A 64 7.60 -4.69 16.38
CA THR A 64 8.36 -5.82 15.80
C THR A 64 7.56 -6.56 14.73
N SER A 65 6.43 -6.00 14.28
CA SER A 65 5.55 -6.63 13.29
C SER A 65 6.24 -6.97 11.96
N LEU A 66 7.36 -6.29 11.66
CA LEU A 66 8.22 -6.53 10.49
C LEU A 66 9.67 -6.90 10.88
N ALA A 67 9.93 -7.34 12.11
CA ALA A 67 11.29 -7.69 12.55
C ALA A 67 11.92 -8.80 11.69
N GLN A 68 11.13 -9.80 11.28
CA GLN A 68 11.57 -10.87 10.36
C GLN A 68 11.91 -10.35 8.94
N ASN A 69 11.47 -9.13 8.62
CA ASN A 69 11.78 -8.44 7.38
C ASN A 69 12.87 -7.37 7.57
N GLY A 70 13.57 -7.38 8.70
CA GLY A 70 14.71 -6.52 8.95
C GLY A 70 14.33 -5.08 9.29
N ILE A 71 13.16 -4.81 9.89
CA ILE A 71 12.86 -3.47 10.43
C ILE A 71 12.09 -3.55 11.76
N THR A 72 12.46 -2.69 12.69
CA THR A 72 11.73 -2.44 13.95
C THR A 72 11.57 -0.95 14.16
N ALA A 73 10.63 -0.56 15.03
CA ALA A 73 10.43 0.83 15.38
C ALA A 73 10.04 1.01 16.84
N GLU A 74 10.31 2.20 17.38
CA GLU A 74 9.93 2.61 18.72
C GLU A 74 9.18 3.94 18.67
N TYR A 75 7.99 3.98 19.28
CA TYR A 75 7.11 5.14 19.30
C TYR A 75 7.01 5.70 20.73
N ALA A 76 7.72 6.80 20.98
CA ALA A 76 7.61 7.59 22.21
C ALA A 76 6.77 8.85 21.96
N ALA A 77 6.34 9.54 23.03
CA ALA A 77 5.41 10.68 22.91
C ALA A 77 5.94 11.80 22.00
N ASN A 78 7.24 12.03 21.98
CA ASN A 78 7.92 13.10 21.23
C ASN A 78 9.04 12.59 20.31
N ARG A 79 9.09 11.28 20.04
CA ARG A 79 10.14 10.68 19.22
C ARG A 79 9.64 9.40 18.54
N VAL A 80 10.04 9.21 17.30
CA VAL A 80 9.95 7.91 16.61
C VAL A 80 11.36 7.46 16.24
N SER A 81 11.74 6.25 16.62
CA SER A 81 13.00 5.62 16.22
C SER A 81 12.73 4.49 15.24
N LEU A 82 13.48 4.43 14.15
CA LEU A 82 13.39 3.41 13.10
C LEU A 82 14.74 2.71 12.99
N SER A 83 14.78 1.39 13.11
CA SER A 83 16.01 0.59 12.96
C SER A 83 15.80 -0.49 11.91
N TRP A 84 16.73 -0.62 10.96
CA TRP A 84 16.61 -1.58 9.86
C TRP A 84 17.91 -2.35 9.58
N GLU A 85 17.77 -3.49 8.93
CA GLU A 85 18.88 -4.27 8.41
C GLU A 85 19.29 -3.72 7.04
N PRO A 86 20.53 -3.23 6.87
CA PRO A 86 20.94 -2.65 5.61
C PRO A 86 21.21 -3.73 4.56
N TYR A 87 20.92 -3.45 3.29
CA TYR A 87 21.17 -4.43 2.21
C TYR A 87 22.65 -4.55 1.84
N ARG A 88 23.45 -3.58 2.29
CA ARG A 88 24.91 -3.59 2.24
C ARG A 88 25.53 -2.67 3.31
N PRO A 89 26.81 -2.82 3.66
CA PRO A 89 27.43 -2.07 4.76
C PRO A 89 27.47 -0.55 4.59
N ASP A 90 27.51 -0.03 3.36
CA ASP A 90 27.60 1.39 3.03
C ASP A 90 26.31 1.96 2.41
N ALA A 91 25.20 1.20 2.50
CA ALA A 91 23.91 1.61 1.95
C ALA A 91 23.44 2.95 2.52
N ARG A 92 22.79 3.76 1.67
CA ARG A 92 22.08 4.97 2.07
C ARG A 92 20.58 4.81 1.90
N TYR A 93 19.83 5.54 2.71
CA TYR A 93 18.37 5.45 2.75
C TYR A 93 17.75 6.84 2.71
N VAL A 94 16.58 6.94 2.10
CA VAL A 94 15.66 8.06 2.24
C VAL A 94 14.62 7.67 3.27
N VAL A 95 14.44 8.51 4.29
CA VAL A 95 13.34 8.39 5.24
C VAL A 95 12.27 9.41 4.87
N THR A 96 11.02 8.93 4.76
CA THR A 96 9.86 9.80 4.53
C THR A 96 8.86 9.68 5.66
N ARG A 97 8.20 10.78 6.00
CA ARG A 97 7.02 10.86 6.85
C ARG A 97 5.87 11.49 6.07
N ASP A 98 4.74 10.81 6.00
CA ASP A 98 3.53 11.24 5.29
C ASP A 98 3.80 11.65 3.83
N ASP A 99 4.52 10.77 3.11
CA ASP A 99 4.98 10.96 1.72
C ASP A 99 5.96 12.15 1.52
N ARG A 100 6.45 12.81 2.58
CA ARG A 100 7.48 13.87 2.52
C ARG A 100 8.83 13.33 2.98
N GLN A 101 9.88 13.59 2.21
CA GLN A 101 11.25 13.27 2.63
C GLN A 101 11.65 14.15 3.82
N ILE A 102 12.13 13.52 4.87
CA ILE A 102 12.59 14.19 6.10
C ILE A 102 14.09 13.95 6.36
N ALA A 103 14.68 12.92 5.77
CA ALA A 103 16.11 12.65 5.87
C ALA A 103 16.64 11.83 4.69
N VAL A 104 17.95 11.99 4.45
CA VAL A 104 18.80 11.06 3.70
C VAL A 104 19.89 10.62 4.66
N THR A 105 20.11 9.32 4.80
CA THR A 105 21.06 8.80 5.77
C THR A 105 22.50 8.85 5.26
N GLU A 106 23.46 8.86 6.19
CA GLU A 106 24.85 8.62 5.86
C GLU A 106 25.07 7.15 5.43
N PRO A 107 26.14 6.85 4.68
CA PRO A 107 26.51 5.48 4.34
C PRO A 107 26.61 4.58 5.58
N GLY A 108 25.92 3.44 5.54
CA GLY A 108 25.94 2.45 6.62
C GLY A 108 25.10 2.79 7.85
N GLN A 109 24.45 3.95 7.86
CA GLN A 109 23.50 4.29 8.90
C GLN A 109 22.27 3.38 8.81
N ARG A 110 21.94 2.74 9.94
CA ARG A 110 20.88 1.74 10.10
C ARG A 110 19.78 2.13 11.10
N LEU A 111 19.86 3.34 11.63
CA LEU A 111 19.00 3.90 12.66
C LEU A 111 18.65 5.34 12.27
N PHE A 112 17.39 5.73 12.45
CA PHE A 112 16.95 7.11 12.30
C PHE A 112 16.00 7.50 13.43
N GLU A 113 16.20 8.68 14.00
CA GLU A 113 15.33 9.25 15.02
C GLU A 113 14.63 10.51 14.50
N ASP A 114 13.30 10.52 14.57
CA ASP A 114 12.46 11.68 14.29
C ASP A 114 11.96 12.29 15.61
N THR A 115 12.49 13.46 15.96
CA THR A 115 12.08 14.24 17.14
C THR A 115 11.06 15.34 16.81
N HIS A 116 10.66 15.48 15.54
CA HIS A 116 9.70 16.48 15.09
C HIS A 116 8.28 15.91 15.04
N VAL A 117 7.95 15.05 16.00
CA VAL A 117 6.65 14.41 16.14
C VAL A 117 5.91 14.95 17.37
N HIS A 118 4.61 15.04 17.26
CA HIS A 118 3.70 15.36 18.34
C HIS A 118 3.11 14.09 18.96
N GLU A 119 2.72 14.20 20.22
CA GLU A 119 2.03 13.16 20.97
C GLU A 119 0.65 12.83 20.38
N ALA A 120 0.12 11.66 20.71
CA ALA A 120 -1.20 11.19 20.28
C ALA A 120 -1.45 11.30 18.75
N THR A 121 -0.40 11.24 17.95
CA THR A 121 -0.46 11.51 16.50
C THR A 121 -0.06 10.27 15.72
N GLU A 122 -0.78 10.01 14.63
CA GLU A 122 -0.46 8.94 13.69
C GLU A 122 0.38 9.47 12.53
N TYR A 123 1.44 8.74 12.17
CA TYR A 123 2.34 9.04 11.07
C TYR A 123 2.55 7.83 10.18
N GLN A 124 2.79 8.07 8.88
CA GLN A 124 3.19 7.03 7.92
C GLN A 124 4.66 7.20 7.56
N TYR A 125 5.51 6.30 8.04
CA TYR A 125 6.94 6.28 7.71
C TYR A 125 7.24 5.35 6.55
N LYS A 126 8.27 5.70 5.77
CA LYS A 126 8.92 4.78 4.83
C LYS A 126 10.42 4.90 4.93
N VAL A 127 11.09 3.76 4.86
CA VAL A 127 12.55 3.66 4.73
C VAL A 127 12.83 3.09 3.35
N ILE A 128 13.47 3.89 2.50
CA ILE A 128 13.61 3.61 1.06
C ILE A 128 15.10 3.59 0.70
N PRO A 129 15.69 2.46 0.30
CA PRO A 129 17.07 2.39 -0.14
C PRO A 129 17.35 3.34 -1.32
N ILE A 130 18.51 3.97 -1.31
CA ILE A 130 19.11 4.57 -2.50
C ILE A 130 19.90 3.46 -3.20
N LEU A 131 19.42 3.05 -4.37
CA LEU A 131 19.95 1.92 -5.12
C LEU A 131 21.15 2.34 -5.97
N ASP A 132 22.30 1.79 -5.62
CA ASP A 132 23.56 1.75 -6.36
C ASP A 132 24.09 0.29 -6.38
N GLY A 133 25.11 -0.04 -7.16
CA GLY A 133 25.80 -1.35 -7.14
C GLY A 133 24.92 -2.61 -7.17
N ASP A 134 25.31 -3.64 -6.42
CA ASP A 134 24.52 -4.86 -6.16
C ASP A 134 23.30 -4.60 -5.25
N THR A 135 22.11 -4.61 -5.83
CA THR A 135 20.86 -4.35 -5.11
C THR A 135 20.21 -5.62 -4.56
N ALA A 136 20.92 -6.75 -4.50
CA ALA A 136 20.45 -7.95 -3.83
C ALA A 136 20.07 -7.63 -2.37
N GLY A 137 18.94 -8.15 -1.92
CA GLY A 137 18.45 -7.91 -0.56
C GLY A 137 17.88 -6.52 -0.28
N ALA A 138 17.91 -5.56 -1.22
CA ALA A 138 17.29 -4.25 -1.03
C ALA A 138 15.77 -4.36 -0.85
N GLN A 139 15.23 -3.68 0.16
CA GLN A 139 13.80 -3.66 0.46
C GLN A 139 13.34 -2.24 0.82
N THR A 140 12.09 -1.92 0.51
CA THR A 140 11.45 -0.69 1.02
C THR A 140 10.42 -1.07 2.06
N TRP A 141 10.47 -0.42 3.22
CA TRP A 141 9.54 -0.64 4.32
C TRP A 141 8.56 0.52 4.48
N GLY A 142 7.36 0.22 4.98
CA GLY A 142 6.38 1.20 5.41
C GLY A 142 5.78 0.83 6.76
N LEU A 143 5.77 1.80 7.67
CA LEU A 143 5.36 1.65 9.07
C LEU A 143 4.32 2.70 9.43
N ARG A 144 3.33 2.30 10.23
CA ARG A 144 2.32 3.18 10.81
C ARG A 144 2.65 3.40 12.28
N ALA A 145 3.25 4.55 12.57
CA ALA A 145 3.59 4.95 13.93
C ALA A 145 2.39 5.69 14.57
N VAL A 146 2.06 5.38 15.82
CA VAL A 146 1.18 6.22 16.63
C VAL A 146 1.93 6.56 17.90
N THR A 147 2.15 7.84 18.15
CA THR A 147 2.86 8.30 19.34
C THR A 147 1.94 8.25 20.57
N PRO A 148 2.45 7.82 21.74
CA PRO A 148 1.74 7.94 23.02
C PRO A 148 1.35 9.38 23.33
N SER A 149 0.28 9.56 24.11
CA SER A 149 -0.13 10.86 24.66
C SER A 149 0.58 11.21 25.98
N SER A 150 1.55 10.40 26.40
CA SER A 150 2.21 10.51 27.70
C SER A 150 3.52 9.74 27.72
N THR A 151 4.42 10.13 28.61
CA THR A 151 5.67 9.42 28.92
C THR A 151 5.52 8.39 30.05
N ARG A 152 4.30 8.16 30.55
CA ARG A 152 4.01 7.13 31.57
C ARG A 152 3.94 5.75 30.93
N LEU A 153 4.65 4.77 31.50
CA LEU A 153 4.69 3.40 30.97
C LEU A 153 3.30 2.76 30.83
N GLN A 154 2.40 3.01 31.78
CA GLN A 154 1.03 2.48 31.73
C GLN A 154 0.24 3.00 30.51
N GLU A 155 0.45 4.26 30.12
CA GLU A 155 -0.19 4.84 28.94
C GLU A 155 0.38 4.29 27.64
N VAL A 156 1.69 4.04 27.62
CA VAL A 156 2.37 3.38 26.51
C VAL A 156 1.89 1.93 26.36
N ASP A 157 1.73 1.19 27.46
CA ASP A 157 1.18 -0.18 27.45
C ASP A 157 -0.25 -0.20 26.94
N ARG A 158 -1.10 0.74 27.39
CA ARG A 158 -2.46 0.89 26.88
C ARG A 158 -2.49 1.13 25.37
N LEU A 159 -1.61 1.98 24.84
CA LEU A 159 -1.51 2.22 23.40
C LEU A 159 -1.04 0.97 22.65
N ALA A 160 -0.03 0.26 23.16
CA ALA A 160 0.46 -0.98 22.54
C ALA A 160 -0.66 -2.04 22.45
N ARG A 161 -1.43 -2.23 23.53
CA ARG A 161 -2.62 -3.11 23.55
C ARG A 161 -3.68 -2.66 22.55
N GLN A 162 -3.93 -1.36 22.44
CA GLN A 162 -4.89 -0.80 21.48
C GLN A 162 -4.46 -1.05 20.03
N GLN A 163 -3.17 -0.87 19.72
CA GLN A 163 -2.62 -1.15 18.39
C GLN A 163 -2.74 -2.63 18.04
N ALA A 164 -2.34 -3.52 18.96
CA ALA A 164 -2.45 -4.96 18.77
C ALA A 164 -3.91 -5.41 18.56
N THR A 165 -4.84 -4.90 19.37
CA THR A 165 -6.27 -5.20 19.23
C THR A 165 -6.83 -4.70 17.90
N THR A 166 -6.46 -3.48 17.50
CA THR A 166 -6.88 -2.89 16.22
C THR A 166 -6.37 -3.70 15.04
N ALA A 167 -5.11 -4.14 15.11
CA ALA A 167 -4.51 -5.01 14.10
C ALA A 167 -5.26 -6.35 14.05
N ALA A 168 -5.42 -7.04 15.17
CA ALA A 168 -6.11 -8.34 15.24
C ALA A 168 -7.58 -8.28 14.77
N ALA A 169 -8.25 -7.12 14.92
CA ALA A 169 -9.62 -6.93 14.46
C ALA A 169 -9.75 -6.82 12.92
N ALA A 170 -8.66 -6.58 12.19
CA ALA A 170 -8.71 -6.50 10.73
C ALA A 170 -9.04 -7.87 10.13
N LYS A 171 -10.20 -7.98 9.49
CA LYS A 171 -10.65 -9.22 8.82
C LYS A 171 -10.12 -9.34 7.40
N MET A 172 -10.06 -8.19 6.70
CA MET A 172 -9.72 -8.11 5.29
C MET A 172 -8.80 -6.91 5.03
N THR A 173 -7.75 -7.14 4.23
CA THR A 173 -6.88 -6.07 3.71
C THR A 173 -6.80 -6.21 2.19
N THR A 174 -6.94 -5.11 1.46
CA THR A 174 -6.79 -5.10 0.00
C THR A 174 -5.53 -4.35 -0.38
N VAL A 175 -4.58 -5.00 -1.05
CA VAL A 175 -3.51 -4.31 -1.77
C VAL A 175 -3.96 -4.09 -3.20
N THR A 176 -3.97 -2.83 -3.64
CA THR A 176 -4.39 -2.47 -4.99
C THR A 176 -3.22 -1.86 -5.75
N TRP A 177 -2.93 -2.42 -6.93
CA TRP A 177 -2.05 -1.82 -7.92
C TRP A 177 -2.89 -1.32 -9.10
N GLN A 178 -3.03 0.01 -9.19
CA GLN A 178 -3.68 0.68 -10.30
C GLN A 178 -2.68 1.36 -11.22
N THR A 179 -3.02 1.38 -12.50
CA THR A 179 -2.32 2.19 -13.51
C THR A 179 -3.30 3.10 -14.23
N PHE A 180 -2.86 4.28 -14.63
CA PHE A 180 -3.71 5.25 -15.33
C PHE A 180 -2.90 6.22 -16.19
N ILE A 181 -3.52 6.68 -17.26
CA ILE A 181 -2.99 7.76 -18.12
C ILE A 181 -3.60 9.08 -17.64
N PRO A 182 -2.80 10.03 -17.12
CA PRO A 182 -3.36 11.25 -16.52
C PRO A 182 -4.04 12.16 -17.54
N GLN A 183 -3.71 12.08 -18.83
CA GLN A 183 -4.37 12.82 -19.89
C GLN A 183 -5.73 12.22 -20.26
N LYS A 184 -6.63 13.04 -20.83
CA LYS A 184 -7.89 12.54 -21.41
C LYS A 184 -7.68 11.77 -22.71
N LYS A 185 -6.67 12.17 -23.50
CA LYS A 185 -6.26 11.54 -24.76
C LYS A 185 -4.74 11.64 -24.91
N ILE A 186 -4.15 10.68 -25.59
CA ILE A 186 -2.73 10.67 -25.98
C ILE A 186 -2.62 10.34 -27.47
N ASP A 187 -1.64 10.92 -28.15
CA ASP A 187 -1.42 10.63 -29.56
C ASP A 187 -1.04 9.15 -29.76
N ALA A 188 -1.56 8.57 -30.85
CA ALA A 188 -1.19 7.21 -31.24
C ALA A 188 0.29 7.16 -31.69
N PRO A 189 0.99 6.05 -31.43
CA PRO A 189 2.38 5.90 -31.87
C PRO A 189 2.45 5.89 -33.40
N PRO A 190 3.60 6.26 -33.99
CA PRO A 190 3.76 6.33 -35.44
C PRO A 190 3.64 4.96 -36.13
N ALA A 191 3.91 3.87 -35.40
CA ALA A 191 3.85 2.50 -35.92
C ALA A 191 3.49 1.49 -34.81
N GLY A 192 3.25 0.23 -35.19
CA GLY A 192 3.02 -0.90 -34.27
C GLY A 192 1.56 -1.07 -33.80
N CYS A 193 0.68 -0.17 -34.21
CA CYS A 193 -0.76 -0.23 -33.95
C CYS A 193 -1.58 -0.06 -35.23
N SER A 194 -2.81 -0.58 -35.24
CA SER A 194 -3.74 -0.40 -36.36
C SER A 194 -4.16 1.06 -36.55
N TYR A 195 -4.04 1.87 -35.49
CA TYR A 195 -4.30 3.29 -35.51
C TYR A 195 -3.01 4.02 -35.17
N THR A 196 -2.50 4.83 -36.11
CA THR A 196 -1.23 5.54 -36.01
C THR A 196 -1.43 7.06 -36.21
N ARG A 197 -0.65 7.70 -37.10
CA ARG A 197 -0.73 9.15 -37.37
C ARG A 197 -2.16 9.56 -37.72
N GLY A 198 -2.64 10.62 -37.09
CA GLY A 198 -4.01 11.13 -37.25
C GLY A 198 -5.02 10.55 -36.25
N TYR A 199 -4.61 9.70 -35.31
CA TYR A 199 -5.45 9.14 -34.26
C TYR A 199 -4.91 9.41 -32.85
N GLN A 200 -5.79 9.27 -31.86
CA GLN A 200 -5.48 9.36 -30.43
C GLN A 200 -6.13 8.22 -29.65
N PHE A 201 -5.46 7.74 -28.61
CA PHE A 201 -6.03 6.81 -27.63
C PHE A 201 -6.60 7.57 -26.43
N GLY A 202 -7.73 7.11 -25.91
CA GLY A 202 -8.31 7.63 -24.67
C GLY A 202 -7.43 7.31 -23.45
N GLY A 203 -7.20 8.31 -22.61
CA GLY A 203 -6.63 8.14 -21.28
C GLY A 203 -7.69 8.21 -20.18
N ASP A 204 -7.25 8.37 -18.93
CA ASP A 204 -8.12 8.33 -17.74
C ASP A 204 -8.45 9.71 -17.18
N GLY A 205 -7.66 10.74 -17.53
CA GLY A 205 -7.96 12.13 -17.14
C GLY A 205 -7.98 12.35 -15.64
N ARG A 206 -7.04 11.75 -14.89
CA ARG A 206 -7.02 11.75 -13.41
C ARG A 206 -5.63 11.90 -12.80
N GLY A 207 -5.58 12.25 -11.51
CA GLY A 207 -4.38 12.21 -10.68
C GLY A 207 -4.28 10.96 -9.80
N PHE A 208 -3.39 10.96 -8.80
CA PHE A 208 -3.25 9.87 -7.81
C PHE A 208 -4.38 9.91 -6.78
N ASP A 209 -5.54 9.38 -7.16
CA ASP A 209 -6.71 9.26 -6.29
C ASP A 209 -7.13 7.79 -6.19
N TRP A 210 -7.13 7.24 -4.97
CA TRP A 210 -7.48 5.83 -4.73
C TRP A 210 -8.98 5.56 -4.90
N LYS A 211 -9.84 6.58 -4.84
CA LYS A 211 -11.30 6.44 -4.99
C LYS A 211 -11.76 6.40 -6.45
N SER A 212 -10.88 6.78 -7.38
CA SER A 212 -11.25 6.86 -8.79
C SER A 212 -11.55 5.49 -9.39
N SER A 213 -12.69 5.41 -10.07
CA SER A 213 -13.07 4.26 -10.92
C SER A 213 -12.44 4.29 -12.32
N LYS A 214 -11.73 5.36 -12.69
CA LYS A 214 -11.02 5.46 -13.98
C LYS A 214 -9.61 4.91 -13.86
N TYR A 215 -9.24 3.95 -14.71
CA TYR A 215 -7.91 3.33 -14.74
C TYR A 215 -7.64 2.63 -16.09
N ARG A 216 -6.36 2.40 -16.41
CA ARG A 216 -5.93 1.48 -17.46
C ARG A 216 -5.91 0.04 -16.96
N THR A 217 -5.32 -0.21 -15.80
CA THR A 217 -5.38 -1.51 -15.12
C THR A 217 -5.65 -1.32 -13.63
N ALA A 218 -6.31 -2.30 -13.02
CA ALA A 218 -6.50 -2.42 -11.58
C ALA A 218 -6.33 -3.88 -11.19
N LEU A 219 -5.34 -4.17 -10.33
CA LEU A 219 -5.10 -5.48 -9.75
C LEU A 219 -5.29 -5.39 -8.25
N ASN A 220 -6.18 -6.20 -7.69
CA ASN A 220 -6.38 -6.30 -6.25
C ASN A 220 -5.86 -7.64 -5.73
N ALA A 221 -5.17 -7.60 -4.60
CA ALA A 221 -4.87 -8.75 -3.75
C ALA A 221 -5.69 -8.60 -2.46
N LEU A 222 -6.80 -9.34 -2.36
CA LEU A 222 -7.65 -9.35 -1.18
C LEU A 222 -7.15 -10.40 -0.19
N ILE A 223 -6.56 -9.94 0.90
CA ILE A 223 -6.06 -10.78 2.00
C ILE A 223 -7.21 -11.02 2.98
N ASN A 224 -7.52 -12.29 3.23
CA ASN A 224 -8.41 -12.71 4.32
C ASN A 224 -7.56 -13.20 5.48
N TRP A 225 -7.61 -12.50 6.62
CA TRP A 225 -6.73 -12.78 7.76
C TRP A 225 -7.13 -14.04 8.53
N ASN A 226 -8.43 -14.34 8.61
CA ASN A 226 -8.92 -15.56 9.27
C ASN A 226 -8.39 -16.83 8.59
N ARG A 227 -8.29 -16.81 7.25
CA ARG A 227 -7.80 -17.95 6.45
C ARG A 227 -6.34 -17.77 6.01
N LYS A 228 -5.73 -16.62 6.32
CA LYS A 228 -4.44 -16.14 5.77
C LYS A 228 -4.32 -16.42 4.27
N SER A 229 -5.39 -16.16 3.51
CA SER A 229 -5.50 -16.46 2.08
C SER A 229 -5.52 -15.18 1.24
N VAL A 230 -5.19 -15.29 -0.04
CA VAL A 230 -5.16 -14.16 -0.97
C VAL A 230 -6.00 -14.48 -2.19
N THR A 231 -7.00 -13.65 -2.47
CA THR A 231 -7.77 -13.70 -3.72
C THR A 231 -7.35 -12.57 -4.64
N GLY A 232 -6.88 -12.91 -5.83
CA GLY A 232 -6.50 -11.95 -6.86
C GLY A 232 -7.64 -11.62 -7.80
N SER A 233 -7.83 -10.33 -8.13
CA SER A 233 -8.77 -9.91 -9.17
C SER A 233 -8.14 -8.82 -10.06
N GLY A 234 -8.06 -9.07 -11.37
CA GLY A 234 -7.55 -8.13 -12.36
C GLY A 234 -8.66 -7.51 -13.19
N SER A 235 -8.53 -6.23 -13.52
CA SER A 235 -9.44 -5.48 -14.39
C SER A 235 -8.65 -4.56 -15.32
N ILE A 236 -9.06 -4.50 -16.58
CA ILE A 236 -8.46 -3.63 -17.60
C ILE A 236 -9.55 -2.71 -18.16
N GLY A 237 -9.21 -1.41 -18.26
CA GLY A 237 -10.07 -0.41 -18.86
C GLY A 237 -10.21 -0.59 -20.37
N THR A 238 -11.38 -0.27 -20.91
CA THR A 238 -11.59 -0.28 -22.37
C THR A 238 -10.67 0.74 -23.05
N THR A 239 -10.00 0.31 -24.11
CA THR A 239 -9.23 1.19 -24.99
C THR A 239 -10.16 1.83 -25.99
N HIS A 240 -10.12 3.16 -26.10
CA HIS A 240 -10.91 3.95 -27.04
C HIS A 240 -9.96 4.64 -28.02
N VAL A 241 -10.34 4.69 -29.29
CA VAL A 241 -9.58 5.37 -30.35
C VAL A 241 -10.42 6.48 -30.94
N TYR A 242 -9.81 7.65 -31.11
CA TYR A 242 -10.43 8.84 -31.66
C TYR A 242 -9.67 9.31 -32.90
N ARG A 243 -10.38 9.83 -33.90
CA ARG A 243 -9.76 10.59 -34.99
C ARG A 243 -9.27 11.94 -34.44
N LYS A 244 -7.99 12.28 -34.62
CA LYS A 244 -7.35 13.46 -34.02
C LYS A 244 -7.98 14.77 -34.50
N SER A 245 -8.28 14.88 -35.80
CA SER A 245 -8.82 16.12 -36.39
C SER A 245 -10.24 16.48 -35.93
N THR A 246 -11.08 15.48 -35.68
CA THR A 246 -12.50 15.71 -35.34
C THR A 246 -12.86 15.35 -33.90
N GLY A 247 -11.96 14.66 -33.19
CA GLY A 247 -12.21 14.13 -31.86
C GLY A 247 -13.23 12.98 -31.79
N LYS A 248 -13.79 12.54 -32.93
CA LYS A 248 -14.82 11.48 -33.01
C LYS A 248 -14.25 10.12 -32.63
N LEU A 249 -15.01 9.34 -31.83
CA LEU A 249 -14.68 7.96 -31.48
C LEU A 249 -14.81 7.07 -32.73
N VAL A 250 -13.77 6.31 -33.05
CA VAL A 250 -13.72 5.43 -34.23
C VAL A 250 -13.60 3.95 -33.87
N ALA A 251 -13.10 3.61 -32.67
CA ALA A 251 -13.03 2.22 -32.22
C ALA A 251 -12.99 2.11 -30.69
N LYS A 252 -13.44 0.97 -30.17
CA LYS A 252 -13.30 0.58 -28.77
C LYS A 252 -13.04 -0.92 -28.63
N LYS A 253 -12.12 -1.32 -27.76
CA LYS A 253 -11.82 -2.73 -27.48
C LYS A 253 -11.21 -2.88 -26.09
N LYS A 254 -11.55 -3.97 -25.40
CA LYS A 254 -11.02 -4.31 -24.07
C LYS A 254 -10.01 -5.46 -24.21
N ALA A 255 -8.86 -5.34 -23.55
CA ALA A 255 -7.86 -6.41 -23.50
C ALA A 255 -8.23 -7.45 -22.41
N SER A 256 -7.68 -8.66 -22.54
CA SER A 256 -7.83 -9.71 -21.54
C SER A 256 -7.03 -9.39 -20.28
N ALA A 257 -7.62 -9.63 -19.10
CA ALA A 257 -6.95 -9.53 -17.80
C ALA A 257 -6.30 -10.85 -17.35
N SER A 258 -6.27 -11.89 -18.18
CA SER A 258 -5.80 -13.25 -17.80
C SER A 258 -4.34 -13.33 -17.34
N GLN A 259 -3.50 -12.37 -17.75
CA GLN A 259 -2.10 -12.27 -17.34
C GLN A 259 -1.89 -11.41 -16.08
N MET A 260 -2.94 -10.78 -15.56
CA MET A 260 -2.91 -10.08 -14.28
C MET A 260 -3.18 -11.07 -13.16
N LYS A 261 -2.25 -11.22 -12.22
CA LYS A 261 -2.34 -12.22 -11.15
C LYS A 261 -1.89 -11.63 -9.83
N ALA A 262 -2.65 -11.91 -8.77
CA ALA A 262 -2.22 -11.70 -7.40
C ALA A 262 -2.38 -13.02 -6.65
N LYS A 263 -1.32 -13.46 -5.97
CA LYS A 263 -1.30 -14.73 -5.24
C LYS A 263 -0.52 -14.61 -3.93
N LYS A 264 -0.88 -15.46 -2.97
CA LYS A 264 -0.09 -15.71 -1.76
C LYS A 264 1.22 -16.43 -2.13
N LEU A 265 2.31 -16.04 -1.49
CA LEU A 265 3.58 -16.77 -1.50
C LEU A 265 3.81 -17.50 -0.17
N GLY A 266 3.39 -16.90 0.94
CA GLY A 266 3.62 -17.41 2.28
C GLY A 266 2.79 -16.64 3.32
N ALA A 267 2.78 -17.11 4.56
CA ALA A 267 2.26 -16.38 5.71
C ALA A 267 3.05 -16.80 6.95
N SER A 268 3.33 -15.85 7.83
CA SER A 268 4.05 -16.06 9.09
C SER A 268 3.45 -15.14 10.14
N GLY A 269 3.06 -15.67 11.31
CA GLY A 269 2.42 -14.88 12.36
C GLY A 269 1.25 -14.04 11.82
N SER A 270 1.28 -12.74 12.07
CA SER A 270 0.32 -11.74 11.59
C SER A 270 0.63 -11.16 10.20
N SER A 271 1.45 -11.82 9.38
CA SER A 271 1.86 -11.35 8.05
C SER A 271 1.54 -12.32 6.90
N VAL A 272 1.36 -11.77 5.71
CA VAL A 272 1.15 -12.50 4.45
C VAL A 272 2.08 -11.95 3.37
N ASP A 273 2.78 -12.86 2.70
CA ASP A 273 3.58 -12.55 1.51
C ASP A 273 2.72 -12.67 0.26
N ILE A 274 2.74 -11.64 -0.59
CA ILE A 274 1.99 -11.57 -1.83
C ILE A 274 2.90 -11.33 -3.03
N ARG A 275 2.52 -11.92 -4.17
CA ARG A 275 3.08 -11.61 -5.49
C ARG A 275 1.98 -11.02 -6.36
N MET A 276 2.20 -9.82 -6.88
CA MET A 276 1.31 -9.17 -7.84
C MET A 276 2.01 -8.97 -9.18
N VAL A 277 1.39 -9.40 -10.27
CA VAL A 277 1.86 -9.24 -11.65
C VAL A 277 0.78 -8.50 -12.43
N THR A 278 1.13 -7.34 -12.97
CA THR A 278 0.27 -6.58 -13.88
C THR A 278 0.83 -6.71 -15.29
N HIS A 279 0.01 -7.19 -16.22
CA HIS A 279 0.35 -7.20 -17.64
C HIS A 279 -0.89 -6.86 -18.46
N ALA A 280 -0.79 -5.83 -19.30
CA ALA A 280 -1.88 -5.42 -20.20
C ALA A 280 -1.33 -4.84 -21.51
N SER A 281 -1.62 -5.52 -22.62
CA SER A 281 -1.35 -5.04 -23.96
C SER A 281 -2.48 -4.15 -24.49
N ASN A 282 -2.16 -3.16 -25.34
CA ASN A 282 -3.18 -2.46 -26.10
C ASN A 282 -3.77 -3.41 -27.18
N PRO A 283 -5.09 -3.64 -27.22
CA PRO A 283 -5.70 -4.62 -28.12
C PRO A 283 -5.76 -4.18 -29.59
N PHE A 284 -5.36 -2.94 -29.90
CA PHE A 284 -5.18 -2.42 -31.25
C PHE A 284 -3.70 -2.38 -31.68
N CYS A 285 -2.78 -2.81 -30.82
CA CYS A 285 -1.35 -2.81 -31.11
C CYS A 285 -0.83 -4.23 -31.27
N LYS A 286 -0.27 -4.51 -32.45
CA LYS A 286 0.37 -5.79 -32.77
C LYS A 286 1.85 -5.80 -32.37
N GLY A 287 2.44 -4.62 -32.11
CA GLY A 287 3.85 -4.47 -31.81
C GLY A 287 4.71 -4.18 -33.04
N LEU A 288 6.01 -4.06 -32.84
CA LEU A 288 7.02 -3.84 -33.88
C LEU A 288 8.07 -4.96 -33.79
N GLY A 289 8.25 -5.74 -34.86
CA GLY A 289 9.30 -6.78 -34.91
C GLY A 289 9.26 -7.78 -33.74
N GLY A 290 8.07 -8.22 -33.33
CA GLY A 290 7.88 -9.14 -32.18
C GLY A 290 7.79 -8.45 -30.82
N VAL A 291 8.16 -7.17 -30.70
CA VAL A 291 8.05 -6.43 -29.44
C VAL A 291 6.66 -5.81 -29.31
N LYS A 292 5.87 -6.32 -28.37
CA LYS A 292 4.55 -5.80 -28.06
C LYS A 292 4.61 -4.86 -26.86
N GLY A 293 4.27 -3.60 -27.10
CA GLY A 293 4.15 -2.61 -26.03
C GLY A 293 3.04 -3.01 -25.05
N ALA A 294 3.36 -3.02 -23.76
CA ALA A 294 2.45 -3.42 -22.69
C ALA A 294 2.70 -2.60 -21.43
N ILE A 295 1.66 -2.43 -20.63
CA ILE A 295 1.79 -2.07 -19.23
C ILE A 295 2.25 -3.33 -18.52
N ASP A 296 3.43 -3.29 -17.91
CA ASP A 296 4.05 -4.47 -17.32
C ASP A 296 4.69 -4.13 -15.98
N GLY A 297 4.60 -5.06 -15.04
CA GLY A 297 5.19 -4.90 -13.73
C GLY A 297 4.90 -6.05 -12.79
N ALA A 298 5.75 -6.14 -11.79
CA ALA A 298 5.81 -7.20 -10.82
C ALA A 298 6.18 -6.62 -9.46
N LEU A 299 5.49 -7.04 -8.40
CA LEU A 299 5.93 -6.79 -7.03
C LEU A 299 5.80 -8.04 -6.18
N THR A 300 6.71 -8.19 -5.23
CA THR A 300 6.63 -9.10 -4.09
C THR A 300 6.66 -8.28 -2.81
N MET A 301 5.66 -8.45 -1.96
CA MET A 301 5.49 -7.65 -0.75
C MET A 301 5.02 -8.52 0.41
N THR A 302 5.49 -8.19 1.61
CA THR A 302 4.90 -8.68 2.87
C THR A 302 3.96 -7.60 3.40
N VAL A 303 2.77 -8.00 3.83
CA VAL A 303 1.80 -7.12 4.50
C VAL A 303 1.48 -7.72 5.86
N THR A 304 1.46 -6.90 6.90
CA THR A 304 1.00 -7.29 8.25
C THR A 304 -0.48 -7.00 8.41
N GLN A 305 -1.12 -7.68 9.35
CA GLN A 305 -2.53 -7.49 9.68
C GLN A 305 -2.82 -6.06 10.17
N GLY A 306 -1.86 -5.45 10.87
CA GLY A 306 -1.88 -4.04 11.27
C GLY A 306 -1.69 -3.02 10.14
N GLY A 307 -1.24 -3.45 8.96
CA GLY A 307 -1.08 -2.61 7.77
C GLY A 307 0.34 -2.11 7.50
N ASN A 308 1.32 -2.45 8.35
CA ASN A 308 2.75 -2.30 8.03
C ASN A 308 3.12 -3.21 6.85
N TRP A 309 4.12 -2.83 6.05
CA TRP A 309 4.47 -3.57 4.83
C TRP A 309 5.94 -3.46 4.45
N THR A 310 6.42 -4.40 3.63
CA THR A 310 7.72 -4.32 2.93
C THR A 310 7.60 -4.73 1.47
N ILE A 311 8.25 -4.02 0.55
CA ILE A 311 8.47 -4.46 -0.83
C ILE A 311 9.86 -5.10 -0.90
N ARG A 312 9.90 -6.40 -1.15
CA ARG A 312 11.13 -7.22 -1.20
C ARG A 312 11.74 -7.35 -2.58
N SER A 313 10.89 -7.24 -3.61
CA SER A 313 11.32 -7.20 -5.00
C SER A 313 10.22 -6.59 -5.86
N GLY A 314 10.62 -6.00 -6.98
CA GLY A 314 9.66 -5.61 -7.98
C GLY A 314 10.18 -4.56 -8.94
N ASP A 315 9.62 -4.57 -10.12
CA ASP A 315 9.86 -3.57 -11.13
C ASP A 315 8.58 -3.28 -11.92
N HIS A 316 8.57 -2.16 -12.64
CA HIS A 316 7.55 -1.91 -13.63
C HIS A 316 8.04 -0.97 -14.71
N ARG A 317 7.37 -1.01 -15.86
CA ARG A 317 7.61 -0.07 -16.96
C ARG A 317 7.20 1.34 -16.56
N LEU A 318 7.90 2.33 -17.11
CA LEU A 318 7.68 3.74 -16.79
C LEU A 318 6.51 4.38 -17.57
N MET A 319 5.56 3.57 -18.06
CA MET A 319 4.32 4.04 -18.66
C MET A 319 3.20 3.03 -18.36
N PRO A 320 2.04 3.46 -17.82
CA PRO A 320 1.62 4.84 -17.56
C PRO A 320 1.97 5.29 -16.12
N ASN A 321 1.12 6.04 -15.42
CA ASN A 321 1.30 6.27 -13.97
C ASN A 321 0.97 4.99 -13.19
N HIS A 322 1.69 4.73 -12.10
CA HIS A 322 1.46 3.60 -11.19
C HIS A 322 1.12 4.09 -9.78
N HIS A 323 0.06 3.54 -9.20
CA HIS A 323 -0.36 3.80 -7.82
C HIS A 323 -0.59 2.46 -7.12
N ILE A 324 0.18 2.21 -6.06
CA ILE A 324 0.02 1.06 -5.17
C ILE A 324 -0.42 1.59 -3.81
N TYR A 325 -1.50 1.04 -3.28
CA TYR A 325 -2.02 1.42 -1.96
C TYR A 325 -2.61 0.21 -1.26
N ILE A 326 -2.69 0.30 0.07
CA ILE A 326 -3.32 -0.68 0.94
C ILE A 326 -4.59 -0.06 1.49
N TYR A 327 -5.71 -0.77 1.38
CA TYR A 327 -6.96 -0.47 2.06
C TYR A 327 -7.16 -1.48 3.19
N ASN A 328 -7.17 -1.01 4.44
CA ASN A 328 -7.39 -1.83 5.63
C ASN A 328 -8.51 -1.19 6.47
N ASN A 329 -9.69 -1.79 6.43
CA ASN A 329 -10.85 -1.40 7.24
C ASN A 329 -11.14 0.12 7.27
N GLY A 330 -11.24 0.76 6.11
CA GLY A 330 -11.53 2.20 5.99
C GLY A 330 -10.31 3.11 5.96
N LYS A 331 -9.11 2.59 6.29
CA LYS A 331 -7.84 3.33 6.21
C LYS A 331 -7.12 3.03 4.90
N VAL A 332 -6.52 4.06 4.31
CA VAL A 332 -5.72 3.95 3.08
C VAL A 332 -4.29 4.35 3.36
N THR A 333 -3.36 3.44 3.08
CA THR A 333 -1.93 3.69 3.11
C THR A 333 -1.40 3.78 1.69
N ASN A 334 -0.77 4.91 1.34
CA ASN A 334 -0.07 5.03 0.07
C ASN A 334 1.24 4.26 0.14
N VAL A 335 1.37 3.20 -0.65
CA VAL A 335 2.61 2.43 -0.74
C VAL A 335 3.55 3.11 -1.73
N TYR A 336 3.08 3.29 -2.96
CA TYR A 336 3.90 3.76 -4.07
C TYR A 336 3.11 4.64 -5.04
N LYS A 337 3.71 5.73 -5.49
CA LYS A 337 3.19 6.61 -6.55
C LYS A 337 4.31 6.90 -7.53
N ARG A 338 4.08 6.69 -8.82
CA ARG A 338 5.06 7.02 -9.86
C ARG A 338 4.38 7.64 -11.07
N LYS A 339 4.86 8.81 -11.45
CA LYS A 339 4.50 9.44 -12.72
C LYS A 339 5.19 8.70 -13.87
N TYR A 340 4.49 8.57 -14.99
CA TYR A 340 5.04 8.03 -16.22
C TYR A 340 6.23 8.89 -16.68
N ALA A 341 7.19 8.28 -17.38
CA ALA A 341 8.29 8.99 -18.02
C ALA A 341 7.88 9.46 -19.42
N ASN A 342 7.62 8.51 -20.33
CA ASN A 342 7.19 8.79 -21.70
C ASN A 342 6.49 7.57 -22.33
N LEU A 343 5.93 7.73 -23.52
CA LEU A 343 5.21 6.67 -24.23
C LEU A 343 6.11 5.51 -24.71
N SER A 344 7.36 5.77 -25.07
CA SER A 344 8.26 4.71 -25.58
C SER A 344 8.53 3.66 -24.51
N CYS A 345 8.50 4.01 -23.22
CA CYS A 345 8.67 3.08 -22.12
C CYS A 345 7.67 1.90 -22.09
N LEU A 346 6.56 1.97 -22.85
CA LEU A 346 5.69 0.80 -23.07
C LEU A 346 6.40 -0.33 -23.82
N ILE A 347 7.48 -0.08 -24.55
CA ILE A 347 8.27 -1.07 -25.30
C ILE A 347 9.25 -1.80 -24.36
N GLY A 348 9.46 -1.29 -23.14
CA GLY A 348 10.31 -1.90 -22.10
C GLY A 348 11.78 -1.50 -22.23
N LYS A 349 12.67 -2.39 -21.76
CA LYS A 349 14.13 -2.15 -21.62
C LYS A 349 14.84 -1.71 -22.90
N ALA A 350 14.27 -2.02 -24.07
CA ALA A 350 14.78 -1.53 -25.36
C ALA A 350 14.76 0.02 -25.48
N THR A 351 13.96 0.70 -24.66
CA THR A 351 13.73 2.15 -24.77
C THR A 351 13.77 2.89 -23.43
N CYS A 352 13.53 2.20 -22.32
CA CYS A 352 13.53 2.78 -20.99
C CYS A 352 13.95 1.75 -19.95
N ASP A 353 14.69 2.20 -18.94
CA ASP A 353 14.85 1.47 -17.71
C ASP A 353 13.51 1.19 -17.02
N LEU A 354 13.51 0.16 -16.17
CA LEU A 354 12.38 -0.12 -15.30
C LEU A 354 12.51 0.69 -14.01
N ALA A 355 11.38 1.14 -13.46
CA ALA A 355 11.35 1.58 -12.08
C ALA A 355 11.55 0.37 -11.18
N ASN A 356 12.47 0.46 -10.21
CA ASN A 356 12.61 -0.52 -9.15
C ASN A 356 11.68 -0.13 -7.98
N LEU A 357 10.91 -1.08 -7.46
CA LEU A 357 9.98 -0.88 -6.34
C LEU A 357 10.64 -1.06 -4.97
N THR A 358 11.85 -1.64 -4.90
CA THR A 358 12.59 -1.83 -3.65
C THR A 358 13.39 -0.62 -3.21
N GLY A 359 13.51 0.42 -4.04
CA GLY A 359 14.27 1.62 -3.72
C GLY A 359 14.28 2.65 -4.83
N ARG A 360 15.17 3.62 -4.71
CA ARG A 360 15.30 4.80 -5.58
C ARG A 360 16.67 4.84 -6.25
N ARG A 361 16.73 4.98 -7.57
CA ARG A 361 18.00 5.20 -8.30
C ARG A 361 18.27 6.70 -8.49
N GLY A 362 19.54 7.13 -8.49
CA GLY A 362 19.96 8.48 -8.83
C GLY A 362 20.66 9.24 -7.69
N SER A 363 21.18 10.44 -7.99
CA SER A 363 21.76 11.35 -7.00
C SER A 363 20.65 12.15 -6.33
N TYR A 364 20.63 12.12 -5.00
CA TYR A 364 19.71 12.89 -4.16
C TYR A 364 20.56 13.92 -3.42
N ARG A 365 20.42 15.19 -3.81
CA ARG A 365 20.99 16.34 -3.10
C ARG A 365 19.88 17.05 -2.36
#